data_AF-A0A919W8E1-F1
#
_entry.id   AF-A0A919W8E1-F1
#
_cell.length_a   1.000
_cell.length_b   1.000
_cell.length_c   1.000
_cell.angle_alpha   90.00
_cell.angle_beta   90.00
_cell.angle_gamma   90.00
#
_symmetry.space_group_name_H-M   'P 1'
#
loop_
_entity.id
_entity.type
_entity.pdbx_description
1 polymer ?
#
loop_
_entity_poly.entity_id
_entity_poly.type
_entity_poly.pdbx_seq_one_letter_code
_entity_poly.pdbx_strand_id
1 'polypeptide(L)'
;MLETQRERVPLDDDGELDTALAFLSFARSCVLKKVGGLDDEQLRRRLVVSDTTLLGLVQHLTDAERYWFGYTVAGDQRFAEVDFDMVVAPGRSAEEVIAGYRAAIADSDALIRAAGGPESRTASPVNGEARTLRWVLAHMTGETVRHAGHADILRELIDGVTGR
;
A
#
# COMPACT_ATOMS: atom_id res chain seq x y z
N MET A 1 2.08 -23.34 -16.51
CA MET A 1 1.38 -22.34 -15.69
C MET A 1 1.77 -20.98 -16.26
N LEU A 2 0.82 -20.20 -16.79
CA LEU A 2 1.14 -18.94 -17.44
C LEU A 2 1.29 -17.85 -16.38
N GLU A 3 2.46 -17.24 -16.31
CA GLU A 3 2.76 -16.05 -15.51
C GLU A 3 2.00 -14.87 -16.13
N THR A 4 0.82 -14.56 -15.60
CA THR A 4 -0.12 -13.62 -16.26
C THR A 4 -0.09 -12.23 -15.65
N GLN A 5 0.53 -12.06 -14.47
CA GLN A 5 0.49 -10.80 -13.74
C GLN A 5 1.83 -10.16 -13.38
N ARG A 6 2.97 -10.61 -13.91
CA ARG A 6 4.24 -9.92 -13.64
C ARG A 6 4.24 -8.48 -14.16
N GLU A 7 4.75 -7.56 -13.36
CA GLU A 7 5.04 -6.19 -13.77
C GLU A 7 6.54 -6.02 -13.99
N ARG A 8 6.90 -5.11 -14.91
CA ARG A 8 8.31 -4.79 -15.15
C ARG A 8 8.79 -3.89 -14.01
N VAL A 9 9.97 -4.22 -13.49
CA VAL A 9 10.67 -3.40 -12.50
C VAL A 9 10.90 -2.00 -13.09
N PRO A 10 10.66 -0.93 -12.32
CA PRO A 10 10.95 0.43 -12.77
C PRO A 10 12.44 0.62 -13.06
N LEU A 11 12.75 1.55 -13.97
CA LEU A 11 14.12 1.87 -14.39
C LEU A 11 14.52 3.32 -14.07
N ASP A 12 13.63 4.07 -13.43
CA ASP A 12 13.80 5.49 -13.12
C ASP A 12 14.96 5.71 -12.14
N ASP A 13 16.01 6.37 -12.62
CA ASP A 13 17.25 6.66 -11.88
C ASP A 13 17.66 8.14 -11.91
N ASP A 14 16.73 9.04 -12.27
CA ASP A 14 16.94 10.48 -12.39
C ASP A 14 17.30 11.17 -11.05
N GLY A 15 17.03 10.50 -9.92
CA GLY A 15 17.38 10.98 -8.60
C GLY A 15 16.88 10.04 -7.49
N GLU A 16 17.43 10.18 -6.29
CA GLU A 16 17.10 9.30 -5.16
C GLU A 16 15.59 9.25 -4.86
N LEU A 17 14.93 10.41 -4.85
CA LEU A 17 13.50 10.51 -4.58
C LEU A 17 12.67 9.87 -5.70
N ASP A 18 13.04 10.11 -6.96
CA ASP A 18 12.33 9.59 -8.12
C ASP A 18 12.45 8.07 -8.19
N THR A 19 13.64 7.51 -7.96
CA THR A 19 13.85 6.06 -7.84
C THR A 19 13.00 5.48 -6.71
N ALA A 20 13.05 6.06 -5.50
CA ALA A 20 12.29 5.56 -4.36
C ALA A 20 10.77 5.59 -4.63
N LEU A 21 10.26 6.66 -5.24
CA LEU A 21 8.85 6.79 -5.59
C LEU A 21 8.44 5.81 -6.69
N ALA A 22 9.30 5.56 -7.68
CA ALA A 22 9.06 4.57 -8.73
C ALA A 22 8.91 3.16 -8.15
N PHE A 23 9.80 2.76 -7.22
CA PHE A 23 9.71 1.45 -6.56
C PHE A 23 8.48 1.33 -5.64
N LEU A 24 8.11 2.39 -4.91
CA LEU A 24 6.89 2.41 -4.12
C LEU A 24 5.64 2.30 -5.02
N SER A 25 5.62 3.04 -6.14
CA SER A 25 4.54 2.99 -7.12
C SER A 25 4.38 1.60 -7.73
N PHE A 26 5.50 0.94 -8.05
CA PHE A 26 5.54 -0.44 -8.51
C PHE A 26 5.00 -1.44 -7.47
N ALA A 27 5.32 -1.27 -6.19
CA ALA A 27 4.77 -2.12 -5.14
C ALA A 27 3.25 -1.94 -5.02
N ARG A 28 2.76 -0.69 -5.07
CA ARG A 28 1.33 -0.35 -5.02
C ARG A 28 0.56 -0.92 -6.21
N SER A 29 1.11 -0.83 -7.43
CA SER A 29 0.47 -1.38 -8.64
C SER A 29 0.38 -2.90 -8.57
N CYS A 30 1.43 -3.58 -8.07
CA CYS A 30 1.41 -5.02 -7.86
C CYS A 30 0.21 -5.44 -6.97
N VAL A 31 -0.03 -4.75 -5.85
CA VAL A 31 -1.20 -5.00 -4.97
C VAL A 31 -2.52 -4.79 -5.73
N LEU A 32 -2.68 -3.67 -6.42
CA LEU A 32 -3.90 -3.34 -7.17
C LEU A 32 -4.20 -4.37 -8.28
N LYS A 33 -3.15 -4.95 -8.87
CA LYS A 33 -3.30 -6.00 -9.87
C LYS A 33 -3.85 -7.30 -9.30
N LYS A 34 -3.51 -7.65 -8.05
CA LYS A 34 -4.01 -8.87 -7.37
C LYS A 34 -5.50 -8.83 -7.07
N VAL A 35 -6.08 -7.64 -6.95
CA VAL A 35 -7.53 -7.49 -6.73
C VAL A 35 -8.33 -7.32 -8.03
N GLY A 36 -7.66 -7.13 -9.17
CA GLY A 36 -8.32 -6.93 -10.46
C GLY A 36 -9.07 -8.17 -10.94
N GLY A 37 -10.32 -7.95 -11.41
CA GLY A 37 -11.15 -8.98 -12.04
C GLY A 37 -11.75 -10.02 -11.08
N LEU A 38 -11.67 -9.78 -9.76
CA LEU A 38 -12.33 -10.61 -8.74
C LEU A 38 -13.64 -9.96 -8.30
N ASP A 39 -14.61 -10.78 -7.90
CA ASP A 39 -15.83 -10.31 -7.25
C ASP A 39 -15.63 -10.07 -5.73
N ASP A 40 -16.63 -9.45 -5.08
CA ASP A 40 -16.56 -9.09 -3.66
C ASP A 40 -16.44 -10.32 -2.74
N GLU A 41 -17.06 -11.45 -3.09
CA GLU A 41 -16.96 -12.70 -2.33
C GLU A 41 -15.53 -13.24 -2.35
N GLN A 42 -14.93 -13.30 -3.53
CA GLN A 42 -13.55 -13.73 -3.73
C GLN A 42 -12.57 -12.83 -2.96
N LEU A 43 -12.76 -11.51 -3.02
CA LEU A 43 -11.87 -10.54 -2.34
C LEU A 43 -11.95 -10.61 -0.82
N ARG A 44 -13.10 -10.99 -0.26
CA ARG A 44 -13.32 -11.17 1.19
C ARG A 44 -13.01 -12.57 1.69
N ARG A 45 -12.67 -13.50 0.81
CA ARG A 45 -12.47 -14.89 1.20
C ARG A 45 -11.23 -15.03 2.08
N ARG A 46 -11.41 -15.62 3.25
CA ARG A 46 -10.33 -16.04 4.14
C ARG A 46 -9.81 -17.41 3.71
N LEU A 47 -8.52 -17.48 3.39
CA LEU A 47 -7.87 -18.69 2.83
C LEU A 47 -6.70 -19.19 3.69
N VAL A 48 -6.42 -18.49 4.78
CA VAL A 48 -5.35 -18.80 5.74
C VAL A 48 -5.89 -18.74 7.16
N VAL A 49 -5.10 -19.24 8.11
CA VAL A 49 -5.47 -19.28 9.53
C VAL A 49 -5.54 -17.89 10.16
N SER A 50 -4.83 -16.88 9.63
CA SER A 50 -5.07 -15.49 10.01
C SER A 50 -6.38 -14.97 9.41
N ASP A 51 -6.88 -13.84 9.90
CA ASP A 51 -8.05 -13.13 9.32
C ASP A 51 -7.70 -12.37 8.02
N THR A 52 -6.56 -12.68 7.39
CA THR A 52 -6.08 -11.99 6.19
C THR A 52 -6.90 -12.37 4.96
N THR A 53 -7.37 -11.34 4.25
CA THR A 53 -8.09 -11.43 2.97
C THR A 53 -7.47 -10.46 1.96
N LEU A 54 -7.71 -10.63 0.66
CA LEU A 54 -7.22 -9.67 -0.34
C LEU A 54 -7.76 -8.27 -0.09
N LEU A 55 -9.04 -8.15 0.24
CA LEU A 55 -9.66 -6.86 0.52
C LEU A 55 -9.13 -6.23 1.83
N GLY A 56 -8.89 -7.05 2.84
CA GLY A 56 -8.30 -6.63 4.10
C GLY A 56 -6.88 -6.10 3.94
N LEU A 57 -6.08 -6.70 3.04
CA LEU A 57 -4.75 -6.17 2.70
C LEU A 57 -4.82 -4.79 2.06
N VAL A 58 -5.79 -4.56 1.16
CA VAL A 58 -6.00 -3.23 0.55
C VAL A 58 -6.47 -2.21 1.58
N GLN A 59 -7.35 -2.60 2.50
CA GLN A 59 -7.78 -1.74 3.60
C GLN A 59 -6.59 -1.32 4.47
N HIS A 60 -5.82 -2.29 4.95
CA HIS A 60 -4.65 -2.04 5.78
C HIS A 60 -3.65 -1.10 5.09
N LEU A 61 -3.34 -1.32 3.81
CA LEU A 61 -2.43 -0.44 3.06
C LEU A 61 -3.03 0.95 2.84
N THR A 62 -4.36 1.09 2.72
CA THR A 62 -5.02 2.41 2.66
C THR A 62 -4.78 3.21 3.93
N ASP A 63 -4.90 2.57 5.09
CA ASP A 63 -4.70 3.22 6.37
C ASP A 63 -3.21 3.49 6.63
N ALA A 64 -2.32 2.61 6.17
CA ALA A 64 -0.88 2.83 6.18
C ALA A 64 -0.44 4.05 5.36
N GLU A 65 -0.98 4.21 4.14
CA GLU A 65 -0.74 5.41 3.31
C GLU A 65 -1.13 6.69 4.05
N ARG A 66 -2.35 6.71 4.61
CA ARG A 66 -2.89 7.85 5.36
C ARG A 66 -2.09 8.19 6.60
N TYR A 67 -1.68 7.18 7.37
CA TYR A 67 -0.92 7.39 8.59
C TYR A 67 0.52 7.84 8.30
N TRP A 68 1.22 7.16 7.39
CA TRP A 68 2.64 7.43 7.16
C TRP A 68 2.87 8.69 6.34
N PHE A 69 2.08 8.95 5.30
CA PHE A 69 2.26 10.16 4.50
C PHE A 69 1.37 11.30 4.99
N GLY A 70 0.10 11.05 5.29
CA GLY A 70 -0.82 12.06 5.81
C GLY A 70 -0.43 12.56 7.20
N TYR A 71 -0.39 11.68 8.18
CA TYR A 71 -0.06 12.09 9.56
C TYR A 71 1.45 12.24 9.80
N THR A 72 2.25 11.22 9.49
CA THR A 72 3.66 11.22 9.90
C THR A 72 4.47 12.25 9.11
N VAL A 73 4.38 12.24 7.78
CA VAL A 73 5.10 13.21 6.93
C VAL A 73 4.43 14.59 6.99
N ALA A 74 3.12 14.70 6.78
CA ALA A 74 2.45 15.99 6.61
C ALA A 74 1.77 16.57 7.87
N GLY A 75 1.73 15.82 8.97
CA GLY A 75 1.21 16.30 10.26
C GLY A 75 -0.32 16.34 10.35
N ASP A 76 -1.04 15.72 9.42
CA ASP A 76 -2.49 15.74 9.39
C ASP A 76 -3.09 14.89 10.52
N GLN A 77 -3.65 15.58 11.52
CA GLN A 77 -4.20 14.95 12.72
C GLN A 77 -5.40 14.05 12.44
N ARG A 78 -6.05 14.17 11.27
CA ARG A 78 -7.16 13.29 10.88
C ARG A 78 -6.74 11.82 10.79
N PHE A 79 -5.45 11.56 10.58
CA PHE A 79 -4.88 10.22 10.43
C PHE A 79 -3.93 9.85 11.58
N ALA A 80 -3.98 10.56 12.71
CA ALA A 80 -3.15 10.25 13.87
C ALA A 80 -3.56 8.94 14.55
N GLU A 81 -4.85 8.62 14.50
CA GLU A 81 -5.45 7.42 15.08
C GLU A 81 -6.09 6.59 13.96
N VAL A 82 -5.27 5.86 13.20
CA VAL A 82 -5.78 4.85 12.26
C VAL A 82 -5.81 3.48 12.93
N ASP A 83 -6.83 2.70 12.63
CA ASP A 83 -6.83 1.28 12.93
C ASP A 83 -6.10 0.54 11.81
N PHE A 84 -5.01 -0.15 12.15
CA PHE A 84 -4.25 -0.95 11.20
C PHE A 84 -4.81 -2.37 11.04
N ASP A 85 -6.06 -2.59 11.46
CA ASP A 85 -6.75 -3.84 11.21
C ASP A 85 -6.84 -4.18 9.70
N MET A 86 -7.18 -5.43 9.43
CA MET A 86 -7.46 -5.92 8.07
C MET A 86 -8.96 -6.18 7.90
N VAL A 87 -9.81 -5.56 8.72
CA VAL A 87 -11.24 -5.86 8.79
C VAL A 87 -12.01 -4.85 7.94
N VAL A 88 -12.53 -5.34 6.81
CA VAL A 88 -13.42 -4.52 5.99
C VAL A 88 -14.85 -4.63 6.51
N ALA A 89 -15.42 -3.50 6.93
CA ALA A 89 -16.80 -3.41 7.38
C ALA A 89 -17.77 -4.05 6.35
N PRO A 90 -18.77 -4.85 6.78
CA PRO A 90 -19.69 -5.52 5.86
C PRO A 90 -20.48 -4.57 4.94
N GLY A 91 -20.72 -3.34 5.38
CA GLY A 91 -21.44 -2.32 4.61
C GLY A 91 -20.60 -1.57 3.58
N ARG A 92 -19.28 -1.81 3.52
CA ARG A 92 -18.37 -1.12 2.60
C ARG A 92 -17.99 -2.06 1.46
N SER A 93 -18.36 -1.74 0.24
CA SER A 93 -18.11 -2.57 -0.96
C SER A 93 -16.62 -2.68 -1.30
N ALA A 94 -16.24 -3.74 -2.02
CA ALA A 94 -14.86 -3.89 -2.50
C ALA A 94 -14.42 -2.72 -3.39
N GLU A 95 -15.32 -2.19 -4.23
CA GLU A 95 -15.05 -1.04 -5.07
C GLU A 95 -14.67 0.20 -4.24
N GLU A 96 -15.41 0.50 -3.17
CA GLU A 96 -15.12 1.62 -2.26
C GLU A 96 -13.80 1.46 -1.50
N VAL A 97 -13.42 0.23 -1.17
CA VAL A 97 -12.11 -0.04 -0.54
C VAL A 97 -10.99 0.20 -1.52
N ILE A 98 -11.09 -0.35 -2.74
CA ILE A 98 -10.07 -0.20 -3.79
C ILE A 98 -9.96 1.26 -4.24
N ALA A 99 -11.08 1.96 -4.41
CA ALA A 99 -11.11 3.39 -4.71
C ALA A 99 -10.47 4.21 -3.59
N GLY A 100 -10.76 3.85 -2.33
CA GLY A 100 -10.12 4.46 -1.16
C GLY A 100 -8.60 4.32 -1.17
N TYR A 101 -8.08 3.14 -1.53
CA TYR A 101 -6.63 2.92 -1.66
C TYR A 101 -6.02 3.78 -2.76
N ARG A 102 -6.65 3.83 -3.94
CA ARG A 102 -6.19 4.69 -5.05
C ARG A 102 -6.16 6.17 -4.68
N ALA A 103 -7.17 6.64 -3.94
CA ALA A 103 -7.20 8.01 -3.45
C ALA A 103 -6.08 8.26 -2.44
N ALA A 104 -5.86 7.35 -1.48
CA ALA A 104 -4.78 7.47 -0.52
C ALA A 104 -3.41 7.49 -1.19
N ILE A 105 -3.18 6.68 -2.22
CA ILE A 105 -1.94 6.72 -3.03
C ILE A 105 -1.74 8.09 -3.68
N ALA A 106 -2.78 8.65 -4.30
CA ALA A 106 -2.70 9.95 -4.95
C ALA A 106 -2.41 11.09 -3.95
N ASP A 107 -3.04 11.05 -2.78
CA ASP A 107 -2.77 12.00 -1.69
C ASP A 107 -1.33 11.86 -1.18
N SER A 108 -0.87 10.64 -0.90
CA SER A 108 0.52 10.36 -0.50
C SER A 108 1.52 10.89 -1.51
N ASP A 109 1.29 10.67 -2.80
CA ASP A 109 2.12 11.15 -3.90
C ASP A 109 2.22 12.67 -3.97
N ALA A 110 1.13 13.38 -3.65
CA ALA A 110 1.14 14.83 -3.53
C ALA A 110 1.95 15.29 -2.31
N LEU A 111 1.78 14.62 -1.17
CA LEU A 111 2.49 14.93 0.08
C LEU A 111 3.99 14.66 -0.01
N ILE A 112 4.41 13.57 -0.65
CA ILE A 112 5.81 13.23 -0.91
C ILE A 112 6.48 14.33 -1.73
N ARG A 113 5.84 14.80 -2.81
CA ARG A 113 6.36 15.88 -3.65
C ARG A 113 6.40 17.23 -2.92
N ALA A 114 5.44 17.48 -2.03
CA ALA A 114 5.38 18.71 -1.24
C ALA A 114 6.38 18.73 -0.07
N ALA A 115 6.84 17.56 0.42
CA ALA A 115 7.72 17.45 1.57
C ALA A 115 9.15 18.00 1.31
N GLY A 116 9.52 18.26 0.06
CA GLY A 116 10.85 18.79 -0.32
C GLY A 116 11.75 17.69 -0.89
N GLY A 117 12.49 16.98 -0.03
CA GLY A 117 13.43 15.95 -0.50
C GLY A 117 13.66 14.82 0.51
N PRO A 118 14.52 13.84 0.18
CA PRO A 118 14.74 12.64 1.01
C PRO A 118 15.17 12.92 2.46
N GLU A 119 15.86 14.04 2.71
CA GLU A 119 16.33 14.45 4.05
C GLU A 119 15.28 15.20 4.89
N SER A 120 14.13 15.55 4.29
CA SER A 120 13.07 16.27 4.99
C SER A 120 12.59 15.48 6.20
N ARG A 121 12.41 16.18 7.33
CA ARG A 121 11.99 15.58 8.59
C ARG A 121 10.47 15.43 8.66
N THR A 122 10.01 14.32 9.21
CA THR A 122 8.60 14.06 9.47
C THR A 122 8.00 15.12 10.39
N ALA A 123 6.78 15.56 10.10
CA ALA A 123 6.06 16.52 10.95
C ALA A 123 5.71 15.93 12.32
N SER A 124 5.35 14.64 12.35
CA SER A 124 5.11 13.89 13.58
C SER A 124 6.27 12.92 13.89
N PRO A 125 6.64 12.74 15.17
CA PRO A 125 7.71 11.83 15.56
C PRO A 125 7.30 10.36 15.44
N VAL A 126 8.27 9.50 15.14
CA VAL A 126 8.14 8.04 15.12
C VAL A 126 8.98 7.47 16.26
N ASN A 127 8.33 6.90 17.27
CA ASN A 127 8.96 6.47 18.52
C ASN A 127 9.77 7.59 19.19
N GLY A 128 9.18 8.79 19.26
CA GLY A 128 9.76 9.95 19.94
C GLY A 128 10.76 10.77 19.13
N GLU A 129 11.09 10.37 17.90
CA GLU A 129 12.07 11.08 17.06
C GLU A 129 11.54 11.35 15.65
N ALA A 130 11.88 12.52 15.09
CA ALA A 130 11.58 12.82 13.70
C ALA A 130 12.45 11.98 12.75
N ARG A 131 11.81 11.26 11.83
CA ARG A 131 12.48 10.46 10.80
C ARG A 131 12.62 11.28 9.52
N THR A 132 13.40 10.79 8.57
CA THR A 132 13.51 11.41 7.25
C THR A 132 12.47 10.85 6.28
N LEU A 133 12.10 11.60 5.25
CA LEU A 133 11.23 11.12 4.18
C LEU A 133 11.80 9.86 3.52
N ARG A 134 13.13 9.78 3.35
CA ARG A 134 13.83 8.57 2.89
C ARG A 134 13.46 7.34 3.73
N TRP A 135 13.48 7.49 5.05
CA TRP A 135 13.15 6.38 5.95
C TRP A 135 11.69 5.96 5.80
N VAL A 136 10.76 6.91 5.71
CA VAL A 136 9.32 6.62 5.53
C VAL A 136 9.07 5.93 4.19
N LEU A 137 9.68 6.39 3.09
CA LEU A 137 9.57 5.75 1.79
C LEU A 137 10.11 4.32 1.79
N ALA A 138 11.27 4.10 2.41
CA ALA A 138 11.84 2.76 2.54
C ALA A 138 10.93 1.83 3.36
N HIS A 139 10.38 2.34 4.47
CA HIS A 139 9.44 1.59 5.32
C HIS A 139 8.17 1.22 4.56
N MET A 140 7.50 2.20 3.94
CA MET A 140 6.26 1.98 3.19
C MET A 140 6.46 1.10 1.96
N THR A 141 7.60 1.20 1.29
CA THR A 141 7.94 0.28 0.19
C THR A 141 8.07 -1.14 0.72
N GLY A 142 8.84 -1.35 1.81
CA GLY A 142 9.02 -2.65 2.45
C GLY A 142 7.72 -3.29 2.95
N GLU A 143 6.83 -2.48 3.52
CA GLU A 143 5.50 -2.90 3.96
C GLU A 143 4.62 -3.31 2.77
N THR A 144 4.57 -2.48 1.73
CA THR A 144 3.74 -2.73 0.54
C THR A 144 4.21 -3.98 -0.22
N VAL A 145 5.52 -4.17 -0.42
CA VAL A 145 6.03 -5.37 -1.11
C VAL A 145 5.77 -6.65 -0.31
N ARG A 146 5.86 -6.59 1.02
CA ARG A 146 5.51 -7.73 1.89
C ARG A 146 4.04 -8.11 1.70
N HIS A 147 3.14 -7.14 1.68
CA HIS A 147 1.71 -7.40 1.48
C HIS A 147 1.37 -7.78 0.04
N ALA A 148 2.10 -7.29 -0.97
CA ALA A 148 2.00 -7.77 -2.34
C ALA A 148 2.32 -9.28 -2.45
N GLY A 149 3.38 -9.73 -1.77
CA GLY A 149 3.72 -11.17 -1.70
C GLY A 149 2.65 -12.01 -1.00
N HIS A 150 2.02 -11.50 0.06
CA HIS A 150 0.86 -12.18 0.66
C HIS A 150 -0.34 -12.23 -0.32
N ALA A 151 -0.58 -11.15 -1.06
CA ALA A 151 -1.65 -11.07 -2.04
C ALA A 151 -1.43 -12.05 -3.22
N ASP A 152 -0.18 -12.31 -3.62
CA ASP A 152 0.13 -13.35 -4.60
C ASP A 152 -0.36 -14.73 -4.18
N ILE A 153 -0.06 -15.15 -2.94
CA ILE A 153 -0.48 -16.46 -2.42
C ILE A 153 -2.00 -16.53 -2.30
N LEU A 154 -2.65 -15.47 -1.80
CA LEU A 154 -4.11 -15.45 -1.71
C LEU A 154 -4.76 -15.49 -3.09
N ARG A 155 -4.20 -14.77 -4.07
CA ARG A 155 -4.71 -14.80 -5.45
C ARG A 155 -4.60 -16.19 -6.07
N GLU A 156 -3.44 -16.83 -5.93
CA GLU A 156 -3.22 -18.20 -6.41
C GLU A 156 -4.22 -19.19 -5.80
N LEU A 157 -4.55 -19.04 -4.52
CA LEU A 157 -5.54 -19.88 -3.84
C LEU A 157 -7.00 -19.59 -4.27
N ILE A 158 -7.30 -18.42 -4.83
CA ILE A 158 -8.65 -18.05 -5.29
C ILE A 158 -8.93 -18.63 -6.68
N ASP A 159 -8.05 -18.39 -7.64
CA ASP A 159 -8.31 -18.69 -9.06
C ASP A 159 -7.10 -19.28 -9.81
N GLY A 160 -5.99 -19.56 -9.12
CA GLY A 160 -4.76 -20.09 -9.71
C GLY A 160 -3.94 -19.07 -10.51
N VAL A 161 -4.32 -17.79 -10.53
CA VAL A 161 -3.53 -16.73 -11.16
C VAL A 161 -2.27 -16.46 -10.35
N THR A 162 -1.13 -16.38 -11.03
CA THR A 162 0.17 -16.06 -10.42
C THR A 162 0.80 -14.82 -11.03
N GLY A 163 1.65 -14.13 -10.25
CA GLY A 163 2.43 -12.98 -10.73
C GLY A 163 3.83 -12.90 -10.14
N ARG A 164 4.46 -14.07 -9.96
CA ARG A 164 5.87 -14.22 -9.55
C ARG A 164 6.80 -13.87 -10.70
#